data_AF-A0A3M9ZJL1-F1
#
_entry.id   AF-A0A3M9ZJL1-F1
#
_cell.length_a   1.000
_cell.length_b   1.000
_cell.length_c   1.000
_cell.angle_alpha   90.00
_cell.angle_beta   90.00
_cell.angle_gamma   90.00
#
_symmetry.space_group_name_H-M   'P 1'
#
loop_
_entity.id
_entity.type
_entity.pdbx_description
1 polymer ?
#
loop_
_entity_poly.entity_id
_entity_poly.type
_entity_poly.pdbx_seq_one_letter_code
_entity_poly.pdbx_strand_id
1 'polypeptide(L)'
;MGTGISAADLEARLGDGTIVLDMRPAADYAAGHVRGAASARCGSMQQKQVIMAKIPRGTRLVLVDADGAAAAQNAAMMASMGHDARHLEGGMASWAGPTDAGGQDPLVSGGELWGSLGDDDVYLLDVREPEEFAAHRIGGAVNVPLARLFEEGACDSIPRGKKVVTICSHGNRSMIATFALARNGIGSSSLDGGMAGWSQVLVPRTVHDSGGTRVIQVEKVGKGCLSYVVARGGKAAVIDAVHPASEYAKIAKAEGLEITAVADTHCHADHVSASREVASAAGATLHMSAAEDYDMKCERIADGGSIPLADSELRAVHAPGHTPGSMAYVIGGLAFCGDTAFAGGVGRPDLHEDAAKAAGDLHDTLHGRLGGLDGATRLLPAHRAEGAEASPDGSYGTTVGELRSGALYGADRESFVRDVTASIPPKPPNHAMIVRFNRGSMPLNPAMIPDLEAGPNRCAVAAP
;
A
#
# COMPACT_ATOMS: atom_id res chain seq x y z
N MET A 1 -3.50 -16.02 -42.10
CA MET A 1 -2.08 -15.87 -42.48
C MET A 1 -1.27 -16.13 -41.23
N GLY A 2 -0.20 -16.92 -41.30
CA GLY A 2 0.57 -17.30 -40.12
C GLY A 2 1.12 -16.08 -39.39
N THR A 3 0.99 -16.05 -38.06
CA THR A 3 1.60 -15.04 -37.19
C THR A 3 3.08 -15.36 -36.91
N GLY A 4 3.72 -16.21 -37.70
CA GLY A 4 5.13 -16.61 -37.51
C GLY A 4 6.11 -15.60 -38.09
N ILE A 5 7.29 -15.52 -37.47
CA ILE A 5 8.48 -14.86 -38.00
C ILE A 5 9.69 -15.78 -37.86
N SER A 6 10.52 -15.86 -38.89
CA SER A 6 11.75 -16.65 -38.85
C SER A 6 12.82 -15.96 -38.00
N ALA A 7 13.81 -16.72 -37.52
CA ALA A 7 14.93 -16.14 -36.76
C ALA A 7 15.69 -15.07 -37.57
N ALA A 8 15.93 -15.31 -38.86
CA ALA A 8 16.61 -14.35 -39.73
C ALA A 8 15.80 -13.05 -39.93
N ASP A 9 14.48 -13.18 -40.09
CA ASP A 9 13.60 -12.00 -40.24
C ASP A 9 13.48 -11.20 -38.94
N LEU A 10 13.46 -11.90 -37.79
CA LEU A 10 13.48 -11.25 -36.48
C LEU A 10 14.81 -10.51 -36.27
N GLU A 11 15.94 -11.14 -36.58
CA GLU A 11 17.27 -10.52 -36.49
C GLU A 11 17.38 -9.25 -37.34
N ALA A 12 16.91 -9.30 -38.59
CA ALA A 12 16.92 -8.13 -39.48
C ALA A 12 16.03 -6.97 -39.00
N ARG A 13 15.10 -7.24 -38.09
CA ARG A 13 14.18 -6.26 -37.49
C ARG A 13 14.61 -5.79 -36.10
N LEU A 14 15.65 -6.37 -35.51
CA LEU A 14 16.17 -5.88 -34.24
C LEU A 14 16.61 -4.42 -34.41
N GLY A 15 15.97 -3.51 -33.65
CA GLY A 15 16.23 -2.07 -33.72
C GLY A 15 15.32 -1.28 -34.66
N ASP A 16 14.44 -1.91 -35.45
CA ASP A 16 13.48 -1.21 -36.34
C ASP A 16 12.21 -0.69 -35.62
N GLY A 17 12.19 -0.80 -34.29
CA GLY A 17 11.01 -0.55 -33.46
C GLY A 17 10.18 -1.79 -33.15
N THR A 18 10.56 -2.98 -33.63
CA THR A 18 9.99 -4.26 -33.18
C THR A 18 10.33 -4.54 -31.73
N ILE A 19 9.32 -4.85 -30.92
CA ILE A 19 9.46 -5.23 -29.51
C ILE A 19 9.49 -6.76 -29.43
N VAL A 20 10.53 -7.31 -28.80
CA VAL A 20 10.66 -8.75 -28.56
C VAL A 20 10.28 -9.06 -27.12
N LEU A 21 9.30 -9.94 -26.92
CA LEU A 21 8.75 -10.32 -25.62
C LEU A 21 9.11 -11.76 -25.30
N ASP A 22 10.00 -11.97 -24.33
CA ASP A 22 10.37 -13.29 -23.85
C ASP A 22 9.44 -13.72 -22.71
N MET A 23 8.69 -14.79 -22.94
CA MET A 23 7.69 -15.35 -22.04
C MET A 23 8.23 -16.52 -21.19
N ARG A 24 9.51 -16.88 -21.34
CA ARG A 24 10.13 -17.98 -20.60
C ARG A 24 10.30 -17.63 -19.11
N PRO A 25 10.52 -18.62 -18.25
CA PRO A 25 10.90 -18.40 -16.85
C PRO A 25 12.10 -17.45 -16.71
N ALA A 26 12.14 -16.67 -15.62
CA ALA A 26 13.19 -15.67 -15.37
C ALA A 26 14.61 -16.27 -15.39
N ALA A 27 14.78 -17.50 -14.92
CA ALA A 27 16.06 -18.20 -14.98
C ALA A 27 16.53 -18.44 -16.44
N ASP A 28 15.63 -18.83 -17.33
CA ASP A 28 15.93 -19.10 -18.74
C ASP A 28 16.19 -17.80 -19.51
N TYR A 29 15.44 -16.73 -19.18
CA TYR A 29 15.69 -15.39 -19.69
C TYR A 29 17.07 -14.88 -19.27
N ALA A 30 17.39 -14.97 -17.99
CA ALA A 30 18.67 -14.52 -17.43
C ALA A 30 19.86 -15.35 -17.96
N ALA A 31 19.65 -16.64 -18.24
CA ALA A 31 20.67 -17.50 -18.84
C ALA A 31 21.00 -17.11 -20.29
N GLY A 32 20.05 -16.53 -21.03
CA GLY A 32 20.27 -15.98 -22.36
C GLY A 32 18.97 -15.75 -23.12
N HIS A 33 18.77 -14.55 -23.65
CA HIS A 33 17.57 -14.12 -24.40
C HIS A 33 17.95 -13.35 -25.66
N VAL A 34 17.00 -13.17 -26.59
CA VAL A 34 17.22 -12.34 -27.80
C VAL A 34 17.68 -10.95 -27.38
N ARG A 35 18.74 -10.43 -28.00
CA ARG A 35 19.27 -9.09 -27.69
C ARG A 35 18.17 -8.02 -27.73
N GLY A 36 18.05 -7.25 -26.65
CA GLY A 36 17.02 -6.20 -26.52
C GLY A 36 15.59 -6.70 -26.30
N ALA A 37 15.38 -8.00 -26.05
CA ALA A 37 14.09 -8.51 -25.60
C ALA A 37 13.76 -8.03 -24.19
N ALA A 38 12.48 -8.01 -23.87
CA ALA A 38 11.98 -7.74 -22.54
C ALA A 38 11.28 -8.99 -21.98
N SER A 39 11.50 -9.28 -20.71
CA SER A 39 10.78 -10.35 -20.02
C SER A 39 9.32 -9.96 -19.79
N ALA A 40 8.38 -10.82 -20.19
CA ALA A 40 6.94 -10.55 -20.20
C ALA A 40 6.14 -11.52 -19.30
N ARG A 41 6.68 -11.86 -18.13
CA ARG A 41 6.02 -12.78 -17.20
C ARG A 41 4.73 -12.14 -16.65
N CYS A 42 3.57 -12.60 -17.11
CA CYS A 42 2.28 -12.24 -16.55
C CYS A 42 1.73 -13.37 -15.68
N GLY A 43 1.49 -13.09 -14.39
CA GLY A 43 1.02 -14.06 -13.40
C GLY A 43 -0.41 -14.57 -13.60
N SER A 44 -1.23 -13.93 -14.44
CA SER A 44 -2.59 -14.37 -14.74
C SER A 44 -3.06 -14.03 -16.16
N MET A 45 -4.02 -14.78 -16.69
CA MET A 45 -4.65 -14.52 -18.00
C MET A 45 -5.44 -13.19 -18.03
N GLN A 46 -6.02 -12.77 -16.90
CA GLN A 46 -6.69 -11.47 -16.77
C GLN A 46 -5.70 -10.29 -16.92
N GLN A 47 -4.54 -10.36 -16.26
CA GLN A 47 -3.47 -9.36 -16.44
C GLN A 47 -3.01 -9.29 -17.90
N LYS A 48 -2.86 -10.44 -18.57
CA LYS A 48 -2.51 -10.49 -20.00
C LYS A 48 -3.50 -9.72 -20.86
N GLN A 49 -4.81 -9.93 -20.69
CA GLN A 49 -5.83 -9.24 -21.49
C GLN A 49 -5.86 -7.71 -21.27
N VAL A 50 -5.66 -7.26 -20.02
CA VAL A 50 -5.70 -5.81 -19.68
C VAL A 50 -4.42 -5.09 -20.11
N ILE A 51 -3.26 -5.73 -19.96
CA ILE A 51 -1.96 -5.21 -20.43
C ILE A 51 -1.98 -5.09 -21.95
N MET A 52 -2.44 -6.13 -22.64
CA MET A 52 -2.44 -6.18 -24.11
C MET A 52 -3.34 -5.10 -24.73
N ALA A 53 -4.52 -4.84 -24.17
CA ALA A 53 -5.43 -3.80 -24.67
C ALA A 53 -4.88 -2.37 -24.55
N LYS A 54 -3.84 -2.13 -23.74
CA LYS A 54 -3.21 -0.82 -23.54
C LYS A 54 -1.96 -0.59 -24.39
N ILE A 55 -1.48 -1.60 -25.12
CA ILE A 55 -0.37 -1.43 -26.08
C ILE A 55 -0.89 -0.56 -27.25
N PRO A 56 -0.17 0.48 -27.68
CA PRO A 56 -0.61 1.29 -28.82
C PRO A 56 -0.90 0.44 -30.06
N ARG A 57 -2.01 0.75 -30.76
CA ARG A 57 -2.36 0.08 -32.01
C ARG A 57 -1.26 0.31 -33.05
N GLY A 58 -0.85 -0.75 -33.76
CA GLY A 58 0.25 -0.70 -34.73
C GLY A 58 1.64 -0.97 -34.15
N THR A 59 1.76 -1.20 -32.83
CA THR A 59 3.02 -1.69 -32.24
C THR A 59 3.36 -3.06 -32.82
N ARG A 60 4.60 -3.21 -33.32
CA ARG A 60 5.13 -4.48 -33.83
C ARG A 60 5.67 -5.30 -32.68
N LEU A 61 5.11 -6.48 -32.46
CA LEU A 61 5.44 -7.36 -31.34
C LEU A 61 5.91 -8.72 -31.86
N VAL A 62 6.95 -9.26 -31.26
CA VAL A 62 7.40 -10.64 -31.49
C VAL A 62 7.49 -11.35 -30.15
N LEU A 63 6.64 -12.36 -29.98
CA LEU A 63 6.60 -13.20 -28.79
C LEU A 63 7.57 -14.37 -28.93
N VAL A 64 8.24 -14.69 -27.83
CA VAL A 64 9.30 -15.69 -27.75
C VAL A 64 9.04 -16.55 -26.52
N ASP A 65 9.04 -17.86 -26.69
CA ASP A 65 9.03 -18.85 -25.62
C ASP A 65 10.11 -19.92 -25.91
N ALA A 66 10.00 -21.11 -25.32
CA ALA A 66 11.00 -22.15 -25.51
C ALA A 66 10.97 -22.75 -26.93
N ASP A 67 9.78 -23.07 -27.47
CA ASP A 67 9.59 -23.91 -28.66
C ASP A 67 8.65 -23.31 -29.74
N GLY A 68 8.08 -22.15 -29.49
CA GLY A 68 7.17 -21.39 -30.35
C GLY A 68 5.69 -21.58 -30.03
N ALA A 69 5.30 -22.56 -29.20
CA ALA A 69 3.91 -23.00 -29.09
C ALA A 69 3.02 -22.01 -28.30
N ALA A 70 3.45 -21.61 -27.10
CA ALA A 70 2.73 -20.64 -26.29
C ALA A 70 2.82 -19.25 -26.91
N ALA A 71 3.96 -18.90 -27.50
CA ALA A 71 4.16 -17.64 -28.22
C ALA A 71 3.18 -17.53 -29.41
N ALA A 72 2.99 -18.59 -30.19
CA ALA A 72 2.03 -18.62 -31.30
C ALA A 72 0.59 -18.36 -30.84
N GLN A 73 0.18 -19.01 -29.74
CA GLN A 73 -1.17 -18.83 -29.18
C GLN A 73 -1.41 -17.38 -28.72
N ASN A 74 -0.44 -16.79 -28.02
CA ASN A 74 -0.55 -15.41 -27.54
C ASN A 74 -0.48 -14.40 -28.70
N ALA A 75 0.34 -14.66 -29.73
CA ALA A 75 0.43 -13.80 -30.92
C ALA A 75 -0.89 -13.77 -31.70
N ALA A 76 -1.53 -14.93 -31.86
CA ALA A 76 -2.84 -15.02 -32.51
C ALA A 76 -3.92 -14.27 -31.73
N MET A 77 -3.89 -14.36 -30.39
CA MET A 77 -4.79 -13.59 -29.52
C MET A 77 -4.56 -12.08 -29.64
N MET A 78 -3.31 -11.62 -29.69
CA MET A 78 -2.99 -10.19 -29.87
C MET A 78 -3.38 -9.68 -31.26
N ALA A 79 -3.18 -10.49 -32.30
CA ALA A 79 -3.57 -10.14 -33.65
C ALA A 79 -5.10 -9.95 -33.78
N SER A 80 -5.90 -10.77 -33.09
CA SER A 80 -7.37 -10.60 -33.07
C SER A 80 -7.83 -9.34 -32.34
N MET A 81 -6.98 -8.77 -31.47
CA MET A 81 -7.20 -7.50 -30.79
C MET A 81 -6.68 -6.27 -31.58
N GLY A 82 -6.09 -6.50 -32.77
CA GLY A 82 -5.66 -5.43 -33.70
C GLY A 82 -4.19 -5.02 -33.57
N HIS A 83 -3.34 -5.82 -32.94
CA HIS A 83 -1.88 -5.60 -32.89
C HIS A 83 -1.14 -6.30 -34.04
N ASP A 84 0.00 -5.75 -34.48
CA ASP A 84 0.93 -6.46 -35.39
C ASP A 84 1.81 -7.40 -34.57
N ALA A 85 1.19 -8.48 -34.08
CA ALA A 85 1.82 -9.45 -33.20
C ALA A 85 2.20 -10.73 -33.94
N ARG A 86 3.47 -11.13 -33.77
CA ARG A 86 4.06 -12.34 -34.34
C ARG A 86 4.72 -13.18 -33.25
N HIS A 87 5.12 -14.40 -33.58
CA HIS A 87 5.89 -15.28 -32.71
C HIS A 87 7.14 -15.80 -33.44
N LEU A 88 8.23 -16.00 -32.71
CA LEU A 88 9.43 -16.63 -33.25
C LEU A 88 9.15 -18.11 -33.54
N GLU A 89 9.23 -18.49 -34.82
CA GLU A 89 9.01 -19.87 -35.24
C GLU A 89 10.08 -20.79 -34.64
N GLY A 90 9.67 -21.80 -33.87
CA GLY A 90 10.57 -22.70 -33.15
C GLY A 90 11.12 -22.15 -31.82
N GLY A 91 10.63 -20.99 -31.37
CA GLY A 91 10.97 -20.39 -30.08
C GLY A 91 12.46 -20.06 -29.94
N MET A 92 12.96 -19.95 -28.71
CA MET A 92 14.39 -19.74 -28.50
C MET A 92 15.26 -20.90 -28.94
N ALA A 93 14.71 -22.10 -29.06
CA ALA A 93 15.44 -23.24 -29.61
C ALA A 93 15.88 -23.02 -31.08
N SER A 94 15.19 -22.16 -31.83
CA SER A 94 15.54 -21.82 -33.22
C SER A 94 16.40 -20.56 -33.36
N TRP A 95 16.63 -19.83 -32.26
CA TRP A 95 17.36 -18.56 -32.29
C TRP A 95 18.88 -18.79 -32.42
N ALA A 96 19.45 -18.30 -33.52
CA ALA A 96 20.90 -18.35 -33.77
C ALA A 96 21.57 -16.96 -33.79
N GLY A 97 20.79 -15.89 -33.59
CA GLY A 97 21.26 -14.51 -33.60
C GLY A 97 21.87 -14.07 -32.27
N PRO A 98 22.19 -12.77 -32.11
CA PRO A 98 22.81 -12.25 -30.89
C PRO A 98 21.90 -12.43 -29.67
N THR A 99 22.50 -12.83 -28.55
CA THR A 99 21.83 -12.95 -27.26
C THR A 99 22.47 -12.00 -26.25
N ASP A 100 21.64 -11.51 -25.32
CA ASP A 100 22.10 -10.90 -24.09
C ASP A 100 21.92 -11.90 -22.94
N ALA A 101 22.73 -11.77 -21.89
CA ALA A 101 22.65 -12.58 -20.68
C ALA A 101 22.56 -11.66 -19.45
N GLY A 102 21.98 -12.16 -18.37
CA GLY A 102 21.52 -11.34 -17.25
C GLY A 102 20.14 -10.71 -17.54
N GLY A 103 19.69 -9.83 -16.67
CA GLY A 103 18.33 -9.29 -16.72
C GLY A 103 17.77 -9.14 -15.33
N GLN A 104 16.95 -8.10 -15.12
CA GLN A 104 16.20 -7.94 -13.88
C GLN A 104 14.93 -8.77 -13.97
N ASP A 105 14.43 -9.24 -12.83
CA ASP A 105 13.08 -9.81 -12.78
C ASP A 105 12.12 -8.76 -13.36
N PRO A 106 11.25 -9.11 -14.32
CA PRO A 106 10.27 -8.16 -14.85
C PRO A 106 9.36 -7.58 -13.77
N LEU A 107 9.26 -8.24 -12.61
CA LEU A 107 8.47 -7.79 -11.49
C LEU A 107 9.34 -7.60 -10.24
N VAL A 108 9.09 -6.50 -9.52
CA VAL A 108 9.60 -6.30 -8.16
C VAL A 108 8.41 -6.22 -7.22
N SER A 109 8.43 -7.00 -6.14
CA SER A 109 7.36 -6.94 -5.14
C SER A 109 7.45 -5.64 -4.35
N GLY A 110 6.33 -5.19 -3.79
CA GLY A 110 6.33 -4.00 -2.95
C GLY A 110 7.21 -4.12 -1.71
N GLY A 111 7.36 -5.32 -1.13
CA GLY A 111 8.26 -5.55 0.01
C GLY A 111 9.75 -5.41 -0.37
N GLU A 112 10.14 -5.97 -1.51
CA GLU A 112 11.51 -5.81 -2.05
C GLU A 112 11.79 -4.36 -2.42
N LEU A 113 10.82 -3.68 -3.03
CA LEU A 113 10.95 -2.26 -3.34
C LEU A 113 11.15 -1.45 -2.06
N TRP A 114 10.31 -1.66 -1.03
CA TRP A 114 10.46 -0.98 0.25
C TRP A 114 11.85 -1.17 0.86
N GLY A 115 12.39 -2.39 0.83
CA GLY A 115 13.71 -2.70 1.37
C GLY A 115 14.89 -2.06 0.62
N SER A 116 14.66 -1.55 -0.60
CA SER A 116 15.67 -0.86 -1.43
C SER A 116 15.41 0.64 -1.57
N LEU A 117 14.34 1.17 -0.97
CA LEU A 117 14.10 2.61 -0.93
C LEU A 117 15.20 3.28 -0.09
N GLY A 118 15.89 4.25 -0.69
CA GLY A 118 17.04 4.92 -0.08
C GLY A 118 18.39 4.47 -0.63
N ASP A 119 18.44 3.38 -1.41
CA ASP A 119 19.63 3.04 -2.18
C ASP A 119 19.77 4.00 -3.37
N ASP A 120 20.95 4.61 -3.53
CA ASP A 120 21.25 5.50 -4.66
C ASP A 120 21.15 4.80 -6.02
N ASP A 121 21.11 3.47 -6.03
CA ASP A 121 21.05 2.62 -7.21
C ASP A 121 19.63 2.37 -7.75
N VAL A 122 18.57 2.76 -7.03
CA VAL A 122 17.18 2.57 -7.48
C VAL A 122 16.63 3.85 -8.10
N TYR A 123 16.01 3.73 -9.28
CA TYR A 123 15.33 4.83 -9.96
C TYR A 123 13.85 4.51 -10.16
N LEU A 124 12.99 5.28 -9.51
CA LEU A 124 11.54 5.08 -9.56
C LEU A 124 10.93 5.90 -10.71
N LEU A 125 10.35 5.21 -11.69
CA LEU A 125 9.71 5.83 -12.85
C LEU A 125 8.19 5.63 -12.81
N ASP A 126 7.44 6.65 -12.47
CA ASP A 126 5.98 6.62 -12.51
C ASP A 126 5.47 6.96 -13.90
N VAL A 127 4.75 6.03 -14.53
CA VAL A 127 4.26 6.16 -15.91
C VAL A 127 2.77 6.47 -16.01
N ARG A 128 2.15 6.85 -14.89
CA ARG A 128 0.77 7.34 -14.84
C ARG A 128 0.66 8.75 -15.41
N GLU A 129 -0.58 9.20 -15.59
CA GLU A 129 -0.83 10.59 -15.95
C GLU A 129 -0.40 11.54 -14.83
N PRO A 130 0.00 12.78 -15.15
CA PRO A 130 0.49 13.73 -14.15
C PRO A 130 -0.48 13.99 -13.00
N GLU A 131 -1.78 13.95 -13.25
CA GLU A 131 -2.83 14.14 -12.24
C GLU A 131 -2.87 12.98 -11.24
N GLU A 132 -2.71 11.74 -11.71
CA GLU A 132 -2.64 10.55 -10.86
C GLU A 132 -1.39 10.58 -9.97
N PHE A 133 -0.27 11.03 -10.53
CA PHE A 133 1.01 11.16 -9.83
C PHE A 133 0.98 12.29 -8.80
N ALA A 134 0.39 13.44 -9.14
CA ALA A 134 0.23 14.56 -8.22
C ALA A 134 -0.73 14.24 -7.06
N ALA A 135 -1.72 13.38 -7.28
CA ALA A 135 -2.67 12.99 -6.25
C ALA A 135 -2.07 12.06 -5.18
N HIS A 136 -1.18 11.14 -5.57
CA HIS A 136 -0.49 10.22 -4.66
C HIS A 136 0.64 9.49 -5.39
N ARG A 137 1.82 9.39 -4.77
CA ARG A 137 3.02 8.77 -5.35
C ARG A 137 3.93 8.16 -4.28
N ILE A 138 4.83 7.29 -4.73
CA ILE A 138 5.97 6.86 -3.91
C ILE A 138 6.98 8.02 -3.85
N GLY A 139 7.49 8.33 -2.66
CA GLY A 139 8.50 9.37 -2.48
C GLY A 139 9.74 9.10 -3.33
N GLY A 140 10.30 10.15 -3.95
CA GLY A 140 11.46 10.04 -4.85
C GLY A 140 11.16 9.57 -6.28
N ALA A 141 9.91 9.24 -6.61
CA ALA A 141 9.53 8.88 -7.98
C ALA A 141 9.57 10.07 -8.94
N VAL A 142 9.96 9.81 -10.18
CA VAL A 142 9.94 10.74 -11.32
C VAL A 142 8.80 10.35 -12.25
N ASN A 143 7.96 11.30 -12.64
CA ASN A 143 6.84 11.03 -13.54
C ASN A 143 7.20 11.25 -15.01
N VAL A 144 7.07 10.20 -15.81
CA VAL A 144 7.13 10.26 -17.28
C VAL A 144 5.97 9.42 -17.82
N PRO A 145 4.86 10.06 -18.25
CA PRO A 145 3.68 9.32 -18.70
C PRO A 145 4.00 8.33 -19.81
N LEU A 146 3.34 7.16 -19.79
CA LEU A 146 3.62 6.05 -20.72
C LEU A 146 3.67 6.49 -22.19
N ALA A 147 2.74 7.36 -22.62
CA ALA A 147 2.69 7.84 -23.99
C ALA A 147 3.99 8.55 -24.43
N ARG A 148 4.63 9.30 -23.53
CA ARG A 148 5.86 10.02 -23.81
C ARG A 148 7.07 9.10 -23.93
N LEU A 149 7.08 7.94 -23.30
CA LEU A 149 8.20 6.99 -23.40
C LEU A 149 8.43 6.47 -24.83
N PHE A 150 7.45 6.63 -25.73
CA PHE A 150 7.56 6.27 -27.13
C PHE A 150 8.03 7.40 -28.05
N GLU A 151 8.18 8.63 -27.52
CA GLU A 151 8.69 9.78 -28.26
C GLU A 151 10.23 9.72 -28.36
N GLU A 152 10.80 10.25 -29.45
CA GLU A 152 12.26 10.31 -29.62
C GLU A 152 12.90 11.17 -28.51
N GLY A 153 13.98 10.66 -27.90
CA GLY A 153 14.73 11.35 -26.84
C GLY A 153 14.07 11.33 -25.45
N ALA A 154 12.86 10.80 -25.29
CA ALA A 154 12.17 10.78 -23.99
C ALA A 154 12.91 9.97 -22.92
N CYS A 155 13.62 8.91 -23.34
CA CYS A 155 14.40 8.06 -22.45
C CYS A 155 15.78 8.64 -22.08
N ASP A 156 16.20 9.77 -22.66
CA ASP A 156 17.54 10.34 -22.42
C ASP A 156 17.73 10.84 -20.99
N SER A 157 16.63 11.22 -20.34
CA SER A 157 16.61 11.65 -18.94
C SER A 157 16.67 10.50 -17.94
N ILE A 158 16.52 9.24 -18.39
CA ILE A 158 16.46 8.07 -17.52
C ILE A 158 17.88 7.52 -17.33
N PRO A 159 18.36 7.40 -16.07
CA PRO A 159 19.74 7.03 -15.81
C PRO A 159 20.05 5.61 -16.27
N ARG A 160 21.16 5.46 -17.02
CA ARG A 160 21.72 4.16 -17.41
C ARG A 160 22.54 3.59 -16.25
N GLY A 161 22.39 2.29 -15.97
CA GLY A 161 23.13 1.59 -14.91
C GLY A 161 22.46 1.56 -13.54
N LYS A 162 21.33 2.27 -13.35
CA LYS A 162 20.48 2.14 -12.16
C LYS A 162 19.45 1.03 -12.35
N LYS A 163 18.93 0.50 -11.24
CA LYS A 163 17.75 -0.38 -11.21
C LYS A 163 16.49 0.47 -11.42
N VAL A 164 15.97 0.49 -12.64
CA VAL A 164 14.75 1.25 -12.95
C VAL A 164 13.51 0.46 -12.57
N VAL A 165 12.67 1.00 -11.70
CA VAL A 165 11.38 0.42 -11.31
C VAL A 165 10.25 1.27 -11.87
N THR A 166 9.48 0.72 -12.79
CA THR A 166 8.33 1.37 -13.41
C THR A 166 7.08 1.16 -12.57
N ILE A 167 6.29 2.22 -12.40
CA ILE A 167 5.13 2.26 -11.50
C ILE A 167 3.91 2.74 -12.27
N CYS A 168 2.78 2.05 -12.08
CA CYS A 168 1.48 2.56 -12.45
C CYS A 168 0.41 2.15 -11.44
N SER A 169 -0.88 2.30 -11.74
CA SER A 169 -1.97 2.00 -10.80
C SER A 169 -2.03 0.51 -10.42
N HIS A 170 -1.91 -0.41 -11.39
CA HIS A 170 -2.14 -1.86 -11.23
C HIS A 170 -1.05 -2.75 -11.86
N GLY A 171 0.12 -2.20 -12.17
CA GLY A 171 1.17 -2.92 -12.91
C GLY A 171 0.97 -2.95 -14.43
N ASN A 172 -0.24 -2.69 -14.94
CA ASN A 172 -0.54 -2.89 -16.36
C ASN A 172 0.20 -1.94 -17.31
N ARG A 173 0.24 -0.63 -17.00
CA ARG A 173 0.94 0.38 -17.81
C ARG A 173 2.45 0.34 -17.59
N SER A 174 2.89 0.08 -16.36
CA SER A 174 4.32 -0.04 -16.02
C SER A 174 4.97 -1.23 -16.74
N MET A 175 4.27 -2.35 -16.90
CA MET A 175 4.74 -3.44 -17.75
C MET A 175 4.93 -3.01 -19.22
N ILE A 176 4.10 -2.12 -19.76
CA ILE A 176 4.31 -1.61 -21.13
C ILE A 176 5.50 -0.65 -21.16
N ALA A 177 5.69 0.12 -20.09
CA ALA A 177 6.84 1.01 -19.97
C ALA A 177 8.17 0.24 -19.96
N THR A 178 8.25 -0.92 -19.29
CA THR A 178 9.47 -1.73 -19.33
C THR A 178 9.86 -2.12 -20.76
N PHE A 179 8.88 -2.31 -21.65
CA PHE A 179 9.11 -2.55 -23.07
C PHE A 179 9.66 -1.32 -23.81
N ALA A 180 9.09 -0.15 -23.55
CA ALA A 180 9.57 1.11 -24.14
C ALA A 180 11.02 1.42 -23.71
N LEU A 181 11.36 1.11 -22.45
CA LEU A 181 12.70 1.26 -21.90
C LEU A 181 13.69 0.25 -22.50
N ALA A 182 13.30 -1.01 -22.63
CA ALA A 182 14.13 -2.06 -23.23
C ALA A 182 14.54 -1.71 -24.68
N ARG A 183 13.63 -1.12 -25.47
CA ARG A 183 13.95 -0.61 -26.84
C ARG A 183 15.08 0.41 -26.85
N ASN A 184 15.25 1.16 -25.76
CA ASN A 184 16.29 2.17 -25.59
C ASN A 184 17.52 1.65 -24.83
N GLY A 185 17.61 0.32 -24.63
CA GLY A 185 18.71 -0.35 -23.92
C GLY A 185 18.71 -0.07 -22.41
N ILE A 186 17.55 0.19 -21.82
CA ILE A 186 17.38 0.44 -20.39
C ILE A 186 16.67 -0.77 -19.77
N GLY A 187 17.38 -1.50 -18.92
CA GLY A 187 16.79 -2.58 -18.12
C GLY A 187 15.91 -2.02 -17.01
N SER A 188 14.75 -2.62 -16.80
CA SER A 188 13.79 -2.16 -15.80
C SER A 188 12.86 -3.28 -15.33
N SER A 189 12.36 -3.16 -14.10
CA SER A 189 11.29 -3.97 -13.52
C SER A 189 10.00 -3.18 -13.41
N SER A 190 8.84 -3.82 -13.41
CA SER A 190 7.57 -3.23 -13.03
C SER A 190 7.26 -3.55 -11.56
N LEU A 191 6.75 -2.58 -10.82
CA LEU A 191 6.20 -2.83 -9.49
C LEU A 191 4.99 -3.77 -9.59
N ASP A 192 5.06 -4.91 -8.92
CA ASP A 192 3.98 -5.90 -8.92
C ASP A 192 2.72 -5.32 -8.27
N GLY A 193 1.59 -5.49 -8.96
CA GLY A 193 0.32 -4.85 -8.60
C GLY A 193 0.31 -3.32 -8.66
N GLY A 194 1.40 -2.65 -9.06
CA GLY A 194 1.49 -1.19 -9.09
C GLY A 194 1.25 -0.51 -7.73
N MET A 195 0.67 0.68 -7.75
CA MET A 195 0.27 1.42 -6.53
C MET A 195 -0.77 0.68 -5.70
N ALA A 196 -1.64 -0.12 -6.33
CA ALA A 196 -2.60 -0.97 -5.62
C ALA A 196 -1.88 -2.06 -4.80
N GLY A 197 -0.87 -2.71 -5.38
CA GLY A 197 0.01 -3.66 -4.67
C GLY A 197 0.86 -2.99 -3.60
N TRP A 198 1.46 -1.84 -3.91
CA TRP A 198 2.21 -1.01 -2.96
C TRP A 198 1.40 -0.66 -1.71
N SER A 199 0.11 -0.33 -1.92
CA SER A 199 -0.80 0.01 -0.83
C SER A 199 -1.04 -1.16 0.12
N GLN A 200 -0.73 -2.40 -0.23
CA GLN A 200 -0.90 -3.59 0.62
C GLN A 200 0.39 -4.05 1.31
N VAL A 201 1.50 -3.32 1.16
CA VAL A 201 2.77 -3.67 1.79
C VAL A 201 2.73 -3.31 3.27
N LEU A 202 2.94 -4.32 4.14
CA LEU A 202 3.01 -4.15 5.59
C LEU A 202 4.44 -4.33 6.09
N VAL A 203 4.90 -3.40 6.92
CA VAL A 203 6.25 -3.40 7.49
C VAL A 203 6.17 -3.40 9.02
N PRO A 204 6.41 -4.54 9.68
CA PRO A 204 6.44 -4.62 11.13
C PRO A 204 7.75 -4.08 11.71
N ARG A 205 7.67 -3.30 12.79
CA ARG A 205 8.82 -2.81 13.56
C ARG A 205 8.52 -2.87 15.06
N THR A 206 9.46 -3.39 15.84
CA THR A 206 9.36 -3.29 17.31
C THR A 206 9.67 -1.87 17.74
N VAL A 207 8.69 -1.19 18.36
CA VAL A 207 8.76 0.22 18.76
C VAL A 207 8.75 0.42 20.28
N HIS A 208 8.52 -0.66 21.02
CA HIS A 208 8.57 -0.69 22.48
C HIS A 208 8.86 -2.10 22.95
N ASP A 209 9.75 -2.25 23.92
CA ASP A 209 10.01 -3.52 24.61
C ASP A 209 10.46 -3.23 26.05
N SER A 210 9.50 -3.03 26.94
CA SER A 210 9.76 -2.68 28.34
C SER A 210 8.58 -3.01 29.24
N GLY A 211 8.85 -3.25 30.52
CA GLY A 211 7.82 -3.55 31.53
C GLY A 211 7.05 -4.86 31.28
N GLY A 212 7.63 -5.79 30.51
CA GLY A 212 6.98 -7.02 30.08
C GLY A 212 5.99 -6.86 28.92
N THR A 213 5.87 -5.65 28.38
CA THR A 213 5.04 -5.34 27.20
C THR A 213 5.96 -5.04 26.02
N ARG A 214 5.73 -5.74 24.90
CA ARG A 214 6.37 -5.46 23.61
C ARG A 214 5.32 -4.96 22.63
N VAL A 215 5.64 -3.95 21.83
CA VAL A 215 4.75 -3.42 20.79
C VAL A 215 5.45 -3.47 19.46
N ILE A 216 4.81 -4.15 18.51
CA ILE A 216 5.21 -4.17 17.10
C ILE A 216 4.22 -3.26 16.37
N GLN A 217 4.69 -2.11 15.89
CA GLN A 217 3.94 -1.24 15.00
C GLN A 217 4.06 -1.79 13.58
N VAL A 218 2.93 -2.02 12.92
CA VAL A 218 2.86 -2.53 11.56
C VAL A 218 2.39 -1.39 10.66
N GLU A 219 3.28 -0.95 9.77
CA GLU A 219 3.02 0.17 8.87
C GLU A 219 2.54 -0.34 7.51
N LYS A 220 1.38 0.15 7.05
CA LYS A 220 0.92 0.01 5.67
C LYS A 220 1.54 1.10 4.82
N VAL A 221 2.73 0.87 4.28
CA VAL A 221 3.61 1.94 3.77
C VAL A 221 3.03 2.77 2.63
N GLY A 222 2.17 2.18 1.79
CA GLY A 222 1.49 2.93 0.73
C GLY A 222 0.36 3.84 1.21
N LYS A 223 -0.08 3.68 2.46
CA LYS A 223 -1.16 4.47 3.08
C LYS A 223 -0.74 5.26 4.31
N GLY A 224 0.34 4.85 4.98
CA GLY A 224 0.65 5.38 6.30
C GLY A 224 -0.38 5.00 7.36
N CYS A 225 -1.16 3.94 7.16
CA CYS A 225 -1.93 3.31 8.25
C CYS A 225 -0.95 2.59 9.18
N LEU A 226 -1.27 2.62 10.47
CA LEU A 226 -0.51 2.01 11.54
C LEU A 226 -1.44 1.10 12.33
N SER A 227 -1.03 -0.15 12.47
CA SER A 227 -1.66 -1.10 13.37
C SER A 227 -0.63 -1.59 14.39
N TYR A 228 -1.09 -2.28 15.43
CA TYR A 228 -0.23 -2.66 16.54
C TYR A 228 -0.45 -4.10 16.95
N VAL A 229 0.63 -4.85 17.13
CA VAL A 229 0.63 -6.11 17.87
C VAL A 229 1.23 -5.85 19.25
N VAL A 230 0.38 -5.89 20.27
CA VAL A 230 0.73 -5.64 21.67
C VAL A 230 0.92 -6.99 22.36
N ALA A 231 2.17 -7.35 22.61
CA ALA A 231 2.58 -8.64 23.14
C ALA A 231 2.90 -8.56 24.63
N ARG A 232 2.41 -9.54 25.40
CA ARG A 232 2.71 -9.71 26.83
C ARG A 232 2.45 -11.15 27.26
N GLY A 233 3.38 -11.75 28.00
CA GLY A 233 3.20 -13.09 28.58
C GLY A 233 2.88 -14.19 27.56
N GLY A 234 3.43 -14.11 26.35
CA GLY A 234 3.16 -15.06 25.25
C GLY A 234 1.82 -14.85 24.53
N LYS A 235 1.04 -13.84 24.93
CA LYS A 235 -0.23 -13.46 24.29
C LYS A 235 -0.08 -12.14 23.54
N ALA A 236 -1.00 -11.89 22.61
CA ALA A 236 -1.06 -10.65 21.85
C ALA A 236 -2.48 -10.10 21.72
N ALA A 237 -2.60 -8.78 21.78
CA ALA A 237 -3.73 -8.03 21.25
C ALA A 237 -3.34 -7.35 19.95
N VAL A 238 -4.20 -7.39 18.93
CA VAL A 238 -4.00 -6.64 17.68
C VAL A 238 -4.93 -5.43 17.66
N ILE A 239 -4.41 -4.24 17.38
CA ILE A 239 -5.18 -2.99 17.34
C ILE A 239 -5.13 -2.43 15.92
N ASP A 240 -6.30 -2.09 15.36
CA ASP A 240 -6.50 -1.49 14.03
C ASP A 240 -5.89 -2.32 12.89
N ALA A 241 -6.18 -3.62 12.85
CA ALA A 241 -5.59 -4.50 11.86
C ALA A 241 -5.97 -4.08 10.42
N VAL A 242 -4.97 -3.91 9.57
CA VAL A 242 -5.10 -3.59 8.13
C VAL A 242 -4.86 -4.80 7.22
N HIS A 243 -5.46 -4.83 6.03
CA HIS A 243 -5.18 -5.92 5.07
C HIS A 243 -3.74 -5.88 4.52
N PRO A 244 -3.14 -7.05 4.22
CA PRO A 244 -3.74 -8.39 4.33
C PRO A 244 -3.67 -9.00 5.74
N ALA A 245 -4.77 -9.61 6.20
CA ALA A 245 -4.91 -10.17 7.55
C ALA A 245 -3.90 -11.30 7.88
N SER A 246 -3.43 -12.02 6.86
CA SER A 246 -2.50 -13.14 7.02
C SER A 246 -1.14 -12.72 7.57
N GLU A 247 -0.76 -11.44 7.47
CA GLU A 247 0.49 -10.93 8.02
C GLU A 247 0.51 -10.97 9.55
N TYR A 248 -0.61 -10.74 10.23
CA TYR A 248 -0.65 -10.81 11.70
C TYR A 248 -0.41 -12.23 12.20
N ALA A 249 -0.89 -13.24 11.49
CA ALA A 249 -0.59 -14.63 11.81
C ALA A 249 0.90 -14.96 11.61
N LYS A 250 1.54 -14.37 10.59
CA LYS A 250 2.99 -14.51 10.37
C LYS A 250 3.79 -13.83 11.49
N ILE A 251 3.42 -12.61 11.86
CA ILE A 251 4.05 -11.86 12.97
C ILE A 251 3.91 -12.65 14.27
N ALA A 252 2.69 -13.07 14.63
CA ALA A 252 2.45 -13.83 15.85
C ALA A 252 3.24 -15.14 15.87
N LYS A 253 3.30 -15.87 14.75
CA LYS A 253 4.10 -17.09 14.64
C LYS A 253 5.59 -16.83 14.80
N ALA A 254 6.13 -15.79 14.16
CA ALA A 254 7.54 -15.43 14.25
C ALA A 254 7.96 -15.06 15.68
N GLU A 255 7.06 -14.41 16.42
CA GLU A 255 7.28 -13.96 17.79
C GLU A 255 6.88 -14.99 18.86
N GLY A 256 6.30 -16.13 18.47
CA GLY A 256 5.81 -17.14 19.40
C GLY A 256 4.62 -16.68 20.25
N LEU A 257 3.71 -15.90 19.66
CA LEU A 257 2.57 -15.27 20.33
C LEU A 257 1.24 -15.95 19.95
N GLU A 258 0.32 -15.98 20.92
CA GLU A 258 -1.09 -16.30 20.70
C GLU A 258 -1.92 -15.02 20.64
N ILE A 259 -2.55 -14.72 19.49
CA ILE A 259 -3.47 -13.58 19.39
C ILE A 259 -4.76 -13.94 20.12
N THR A 260 -5.06 -13.26 21.23
CA THR A 260 -6.26 -13.55 22.04
C THR A 260 -7.31 -12.46 21.96
N ALA A 261 -6.94 -11.25 21.54
CA ALA A 261 -7.84 -10.13 21.35
C ALA A 261 -7.50 -9.34 20.08
N VAL A 262 -8.53 -8.78 19.46
CA VAL A 262 -8.40 -7.85 18.34
C VAL A 262 -9.35 -6.68 18.59
N ALA A 263 -8.93 -5.45 18.35
CA ALA A 263 -9.77 -4.28 18.56
C ALA A 263 -9.56 -3.25 17.46
N ASP A 264 -10.62 -2.58 17.04
CA ASP A 264 -10.50 -1.32 16.29
C ASP A 264 -10.69 -0.15 17.25
N THR A 265 -9.92 0.92 17.05
CA THR A 265 -10.09 2.18 17.75
C THR A 265 -11.34 2.92 17.28
N HIS A 266 -11.69 2.80 16.00
CA HIS A 266 -12.87 3.44 15.42
C HIS A 266 -13.32 2.72 14.14
N CYS A 267 -14.52 3.05 13.62
CA CYS A 267 -14.93 2.61 12.30
C CYS A 267 -14.14 3.35 11.20
N HIS A 268 -13.01 2.77 10.79
CA HIS A 268 -12.13 3.31 9.74
C HIS A 268 -12.88 3.68 8.45
N ALA A 269 -12.44 4.76 7.82
CA ALA A 269 -13.09 5.34 6.64
C ALA A 269 -12.17 5.42 5.40
N ASP A 270 -10.89 5.08 5.54
CA ASP A 270 -9.87 5.20 4.50
C ASP A 270 -9.28 3.83 4.08
N HIS A 271 -9.43 2.82 4.94
CA HIS A 271 -9.04 1.44 4.68
C HIS A 271 -10.08 0.44 5.19
N VAL A 272 -10.07 -0.76 4.60
CA VAL A 272 -10.89 -1.87 5.07
C VAL A 272 -10.20 -2.52 6.27
N SER A 273 -10.90 -2.61 7.39
CA SER A 273 -10.39 -3.27 8.59
C SER A 273 -10.28 -4.78 8.38
N ALA A 274 -9.08 -5.31 8.62
CA ALA A 274 -8.79 -6.73 8.67
C ALA A 274 -9.10 -7.33 10.05
N SER A 275 -9.51 -6.54 11.05
CA SER A 275 -9.65 -6.98 12.44
C SER A 275 -10.62 -8.15 12.61
N ARG A 276 -11.71 -8.16 11.84
CA ARG A 276 -12.65 -9.30 11.83
C ARG A 276 -12.01 -10.58 11.28
N GLU A 277 -11.21 -10.49 10.22
CA GLU A 277 -10.54 -11.64 9.62
C GLU A 277 -9.43 -12.17 10.55
N VAL A 278 -8.63 -11.27 11.14
CA VAL A 278 -7.60 -11.63 12.13
C VAL A 278 -8.22 -12.31 13.34
N ALA A 279 -9.29 -11.74 13.90
CA ALA A 279 -9.98 -12.33 15.06
C ALA A 279 -10.53 -13.72 14.75
N SER A 280 -11.19 -13.87 13.60
CA SER A 280 -11.74 -15.15 13.14
C SER A 280 -10.64 -16.20 12.93
N ALA A 281 -9.53 -15.84 12.26
CA ALA A 281 -8.43 -16.75 11.97
C ALA A 281 -7.67 -17.19 13.24
N ALA A 282 -7.56 -16.31 14.23
CA ALA A 282 -6.89 -16.60 15.50
C ALA A 282 -7.81 -17.26 16.55
N GLY A 283 -9.13 -17.26 16.34
CA GLY A 283 -10.09 -17.61 17.40
C GLY A 283 -10.14 -16.59 18.54
N ALA A 284 -9.71 -15.35 18.28
CA ALA A 284 -9.64 -14.26 19.23
C ALA A 284 -10.97 -13.51 19.37
N THR A 285 -11.12 -12.77 20.47
CA THR A 285 -12.26 -11.88 20.67
C THR A 285 -12.08 -10.58 19.90
N LEU A 286 -13.07 -10.21 19.07
CA LEU A 286 -13.13 -8.92 18.40
C LEU A 286 -13.84 -7.89 19.30
N HIS A 287 -13.19 -6.79 19.64
CA HIS A 287 -13.72 -5.69 20.43
C HIS A 287 -13.97 -4.46 19.56
N MET A 288 -15.19 -3.92 19.61
CA MET A 288 -15.58 -2.72 18.86
C MET A 288 -16.27 -1.72 19.80
N SER A 289 -16.13 -0.42 19.51
CA SER A 289 -16.68 0.64 20.35
C SER A 289 -18.19 0.53 20.56
N ALA A 290 -18.65 0.56 21.81
CA ALA A 290 -20.07 0.54 22.16
C ALA A 290 -20.83 1.78 21.67
N ALA A 291 -20.12 2.85 21.28
CA ALA A 291 -20.68 4.13 20.83
C ALA A 291 -20.94 4.22 19.31
N GLU A 292 -20.70 3.14 18.55
CA GLU A 292 -20.98 3.04 17.10
C GLU A 292 -21.69 1.74 16.74
N ASP A 293 -22.60 1.73 15.79
CA ASP A 293 -23.29 0.49 15.40
C ASP A 293 -22.46 -0.40 14.45
N TYR A 294 -22.45 -1.70 14.73
CA TYR A 294 -21.83 -2.72 13.88
C TYR A 294 -22.78 -3.91 13.70
N ASP A 295 -22.96 -4.30 12.44
CA ASP A 295 -23.70 -5.48 11.99
C ASP A 295 -22.74 -6.67 11.82
N MET A 296 -22.05 -7.00 12.90
CA MET A 296 -21.17 -8.16 12.97
C MET A 296 -20.99 -8.64 14.41
N LYS A 297 -20.59 -9.90 14.57
CA LYS A 297 -20.28 -10.46 15.89
C LYS A 297 -19.02 -9.80 16.46
N CYS A 298 -19.18 -9.05 17.55
CA CYS A 298 -18.11 -8.44 18.32
C CYS A 298 -18.54 -8.21 19.78
N GLU A 299 -17.58 -8.11 20.68
CA GLU A 299 -17.77 -7.58 22.03
C GLU A 299 -17.79 -6.05 22.00
N ARG A 300 -18.72 -5.45 22.73
CA ARG A 300 -18.96 -4.01 22.73
C ARG A 300 -18.22 -3.39 23.91
N ILE A 301 -17.25 -2.52 23.66
CA ILE A 301 -16.43 -1.91 24.71
C ILE A 301 -16.78 -0.43 24.90
N ALA A 302 -17.07 -0.05 26.15
CA ALA A 302 -17.37 1.31 26.55
C ALA A 302 -16.18 1.95 27.29
N ASP A 303 -16.30 3.25 27.60
CA ASP A 303 -15.32 3.95 28.44
C ASP A 303 -15.09 3.22 29.77
N GLY A 304 -13.82 3.09 30.17
CA GLY A 304 -13.42 2.39 31.38
C GLY A 304 -13.49 0.85 31.30
N GLY A 305 -13.96 0.27 30.19
CA GLY A 305 -13.88 -1.17 29.94
C GLY A 305 -12.43 -1.65 29.79
N SER A 306 -12.22 -2.97 29.81
CA SER A 306 -10.90 -3.54 29.65
C SER A 306 -10.86 -4.77 28.73
N ILE A 307 -9.71 -4.96 28.08
CA ILE A 307 -9.40 -6.11 27.21
C ILE A 307 -8.27 -6.90 27.90
N PRO A 308 -8.53 -8.12 28.39
CA PRO A 308 -7.51 -8.92 29.05
C PRO A 308 -6.32 -9.25 28.14
N LEU A 309 -5.10 -9.12 28.68
CA LEU A 309 -3.85 -9.49 27.99
C LEU A 309 -2.84 -10.09 28.99
N ALA A 310 -2.80 -11.42 29.04
CA ALA A 310 -2.00 -12.21 29.99
C ALA A 310 -2.27 -11.83 31.46
N ASP A 311 -1.28 -11.27 32.15
CA ASP A 311 -1.33 -10.80 33.55
C ASP A 311 -1.70 -9.31 33.67
N SER A 312 -2.11 -8.67 32.57
CA SER A 312 -2.51 -7.26 32.50
C SER A 312 -3.76 -7.09 31.63
N GLU A 313 -4.12 -5.84 31.33
CA GLU A 313 -5.26 -5.49 30.50
C GLU A 313 -5.00 -4.17 29.74
N LEU A 314 -5.61 -4.04 28.57
CA LEU A 314 -5.74 -2.75 27.92
C LEU A 314 -7.01 -2.06 28.43
N ARG A 315 -6.87 -0.90 29.06
CA ARG A 315 -8.01 -0.09 29.49
C ARG A 315 -8.51 0.76 28.34
N ALA A 316 -9.81 0.72 28.08
CA ALA A 316 -10.46 1.54 27.08
C ALA A 316 -10.76 2.95 27.62
N VAL A 317 -10.48 3.96 26.80
CA VAL A 317 -10.79 5.37 27.04
C VAL A 317 -11.58 5.86 25.83
N HIS A 318 -12.83 6.28 26.03
CA HIS A 318 -13.62 6.85 24.93
C HIS A 318 -13.01 8.19 24.52
N ALA A 319 -12.77 8.38 23.24
CA ALA A 319 -12.00 9.49 22.68
C ALA A 319 -12.70 10.07 21.42
N PRO A 320 -13.94 10.55 21.53
CA PRO A 320 -14.71 11.03 20.39
C PRO A 320 -14.06 12.28 19.76
N GLY A 321 -14.33 12.46 18.46
CA GLY A 321 -13.95 13.67 17.74
C GLY A 321 -13.61 13.37 16.27
N HIS A 322 -12.78 12.36 16.03
CA HIS A 322 -12.61 11.83 14.66
C HIS A 322 -13.86 11.07 14.22
N THR A 323 -14.33 10.18 15.09
CA THR A 323 -15.64 9.53 15.00
C THR A 323 -16.34 9.58 16.36
N PRO A 324 -17.67 9.37 16.43
CA PRO A 324 -18.39 9.28 17.70
C PRO A 324 -17.94 8.10 18.56
N GLY A 325 -17.54 7.00 17.91
CA GLY A 325 -17.09 5.77 18.56
C GLY A 325 -15.60 5.68 18.79
N SER A 326 -14.81 6.70 18.48
CA SER A 326 -13.36 6.65 18.63
C SER A 326 -12.96 6.29 20.07
N MET A 327 -12.06 5.32 20.21
CA MET A 327 -11.53 4.79 21.46
C MET A 327 -10.00 4.88 21.45
N ALA A 328 -9.42 5.03 22.64
CA ALA A 328 -8.03 4.75 22.89
C ALA A 328 -7.88 3.53 23.81
N TYR A 329 -6.85 2.72 23.59
CA TYR A 329 -6.53 1.57 24.44
C TYR A 329 -5.21 1.80 25.17
N VAL A 330 -5.22 1.70 26.50
CA VAL A 330 -4.09 2.12 27.35
C VAL A 330 -3.50 0.94 28.11
N ILE A 331 -2.17 0.78 28.05
CA ILE A 331 -1.42 -0.23 28.81
C ILE A 331 0.01 0.27 29.07
N GLY A 332 0.48 0.19 30.31
CA GLY A 332 1.90 0.39 30.66
C GLY A 332 2.51 1.72 30.18
N GLY A 333 1.78 2.83 30.24
CA GLY A 333 2.27 4.14 29.76
C GLY A 333 2.20 4.34 28.24
N LEU A 334 1.50 3.45 27.53
CA LEU A 334 1.21 3.56 26.10
C LEU A 334 -0.30 3.75 25.91
N ALA A 335 -0.70 4.57 24.96
CA ALA A 335 -2.09 4.77 24.57
C ALA A 335 -2.22 4.71 23.04
N PHE A 336 -2.87 3.66 22.53
CA PHE A 336 -3.20 3.50 21.11
C PHE A 336 -4.43 4.34 20.82
N CYS A 337 -4.24 5.55 20.28
CA CYS A 337 -5.26 6.61 20.27
C CYS A 337 -6.05 6.74 18.97
N GLY A 338 -5.88 5.79 18.05
CA GLY A 338 -6.55 5.82 16.75
C GLY A 338 -6.23 7.10 15.99
N ASP A 339 -7.23 7.65 15.33
CA ASP A 339 -7.13 8.91 14.59
C ASP A 339 -7.51 10.14 15.42
N THR A 340 -7.42 10.06 16.75
CA THR A 340 -7.75 11.19 17.62
C THR A 340 -6.62 12.22 17.67
N ALA A 341 -5.39 11.77 17.91
CA ALA A 341 -4.23 12.63 18.13
C ALA A 341 -3.03 12.14 17.33
N PHE A 342 -2.33 13.05 16.66
CA PHE A 342 -1.13 12.77 15.88
C PHE A 342 0.03 13.65 16.35
N ALA A 343 1.25 13.29 15.94
CA ALA A 343 2.39 14.21 16.03
C ALA A 343 2.11 15.44 15.15
N GLY A 344 1.87 16.60 15.77
CA GLY A 344 1.63 17.87 15.06
C GLY A 344 0.23 18.06 14.46
N GLY A 345 -0.76 17.23 14.83
CA GLY A 345 -2.11 17.33 14.27
C GLY A 345 -3.16 16.51 15.01
N VAL A 346 -4.38 16.54 14.50
CA VAL A 346 -5.55 15.85 15.09
C VAL A 346 -6.38 15.15 14.01
N GLY A 347 -7.30 14.28 14.42
CA GLY A 347 -8.28 13.66 13.52
C GLY A 347 -9.14 14.66 12.79
N ARG A 348 -9.45 14.38 11.51
CA ARG A 348 -10.50 15.11 10.81
C ARG A 348 -11.88 14.83 11.43
N PRO A 349 -12.75 15.84 11.63
CA PRO A 349 -14.04 15.64 12.31
C PRO A 349 -15.28 15.53 11.37
N ASP A 350 -15.11 15.40 10.04
CA ASP A 350 -16.20 15.62 9.06
C ASP A 350 -16.73 14.38 8.32
N LEU A 351 -16.23 13.19 8.65
CA LEU A 351 -16.58 11.96 7.92
C LEU A 351 -17.85 11.28 8.45
N HIS A 352 -18.14 11.42 9.73
CA HIS A 352 -19.23 10.68 10.40
C HIS A 352 -20.33 11.57 10.97
N GLU A 353 -20.01 12.82 11.32
CA GLU A 353 -20.93 13.77 11.95
C GLU A 353 -20.73 15.20 11.41
N ASP A 354 -21.48 16.15 11.97
CA ASP A 354 -21.24 17.57 11.78
C ASP A 354 -19.82 17.96 12.26
N ALA A 355 -19.07 18.62 11.37
CA ALA A 355 -17.66 18.90 11.61
C ALA A 355 -17.41 19.82 12.81
N ALA A 356 -18.30 20.78 13.09
CA ALA A 356 -18.13 21.71 14.19
C ALA A 356 -18.41 21.03 15.54
N LYS A 357 -19.47 20.20 15.59
CA LYS A 357 -19.77 19.37 16.78
C LYS A 357 -18.59 18.44 17.08
N ALA A 358 -18.15 17.67 16.09
CA ALA A 358 -17.09 16.69 16.25
C ALA A 358 -15.72 17.34 16.56
N ALA A 359 -15.42 18.53 16.01
CA ALA A 359 -14.25 19.30 16.44
C ALA A 359 -14.34 19.74 17.91
N GLY A 360 -15.54 20.07 18.40
CA GLY A 360 -15.77 20.36 19.81
C GLY A 360 -15.52 19.14 20.71
N ASP A 361 -16.01 17.97 20.30
CA ASP A 361 -15.76 16.70 21.01
C ASP A 361 -14.26 16.35 21.01
N LEU A 362 -13.58 16.60 19.89
CA LEU A 362 -12.14 16.41 19.75
C LEU A 362 -11.36 17.31 20.71
N HIS A 363 -11.73 18.59 20.80
CA HIS A 363 -11.15 19.50 21.78
C HIS A 363 -11.28 18.96 23.21
N ASP A 364 -12.48 18.51 23.59
CA ASP A 364 -12.74 18.02 24.95
C ASP A 364 -12.00 16.70 25.24
N THR A 365 -11.88 15.83 24.23
CA THR A 365 -11.07 14.61 24.29
C THR A 365 -9.58 14.91 24.49
N LEU A 366 -9.04 15.87 23.73
CA LEU A 366 -7.64 16.24 23.83
C LEU A 366 -7.34 16.88 25.18
N HIS A 367 -8.17 17.81 25.68
CA HIS A 367 -7.90 18.54 26.93
C HIS A 367 -8.21 17.73 28.20
N GLY A 368 -9.29 16.95 28.19
CA GLY A 368 -9.75 16.24 29.38
C GLY A 368 -9.34 14.78 29.43
N ARG A 369 -9.54 14.03 28.33
CA ARG A 369 -9.43 12.58 28.34
C ARG A 369 -7.99 12.13 28.07
N LEU A 370 -7.52 12.27 26.84
CA LEU A 370 -6.14 11.92 26.48
C LEU A 370 -5.14 12.86 27.15
N GLY A 371 -5.44 14.15 27.18
CA GLY A 371 -4.63 15.14 27.89
C GLY A 371 -4.72 15.05 29.41
N GLY A 372 -5.57 14.20 29.98
CA GLY A 372 -5.60 13.89 31.41
C GLY A 372 -4.64 12.76 31.82
N LEU A 373 -4.05 12.05 30.86
CA LEU A 373 -3.08 10.97 31.12
C LEU A 373 -1.73 11.54 31.62
N ASP A 374 -0.85 10.66 32.11
CA ASP A 374 0.48 11.08 32.53
C ASP A 374 1.26 11.70 31.36
N GLY A 375 2.03 12.76 31.62
CA GLY A 375 2.74 13.50 30.56
C GLY A 375 3.75 12.66 29.78
N ALA A 376 4.32 11.61 30.38
CA ALA A 376 5.23 10.69 29.72
C ALA A 376 4.51 9.59 28.92
N THR A 377 3.18 9.52 28.98
CA THR A 377 2.40 8.53 28.22
C THR A 377 2.62 8.74 26.73
N ARG A 378 2.99 7.67 26.02
CA ARG A 378 3.16 7.68 24.57
C ARG A 378 1.81 7.51 23.89
N LEU A 379 1.50 8.40 22.96
CA LEU A 379 0.34 8.35 22.09
C LEU A 379 0.74 7.71 20.75
N LEU A 380 0.08 6.61 20.42
CA LEU A 380 0.35 5.77 19.25
C LEU A 380 -0.86 5.82 18.31
N PRO A 381 -0.81 6.59 17.21
CA PRO A 381 -1.95 6.83 16.33
C PRO A 381 -2.23 5.67 15.35
N ALA A 382 -3.41 5.63 14.74
CA ALA A 382 -3.73 4.68 13.65
C ALA A 382 -3.22 5.13 12.28
N HIS A 383 -2.73 6.36 12.16
CA HIS A 383 -2.13 6.89 10.94
C HIS A 383 -0.90 7.76 11.23
N ARG A 384 -0.04 7.89 10.23
CA ARG A 384 0.96 8.95 10.16
C ARG A 384 0.65 9.91 9.01
N ALA A 385 1.04 11.16 9.17
CA ALA A 385 0.99 12.12 8.07
C ALA A 385 1.97 11.72 6.95
N GLU A 386 1.66 12.16 5.72
CA GLU A 386 2.60 12.05 4.61
C GLU A 386 3.86 12.87 4.91
N GLY A 387 5.04 12.27 4.73
CA GLY A 387 6.32 12.90 5.06
C GLY A 387 6.64 13.01 6.55
N ALA A 388 5.80 12.45 7.45
CA ALA A 388 6.13 12.39 8.87
C ALA A 388 7.44 11.64 9.09
N GLU A 389 8.32 12.21 9.91
CA GLU A 389 9.53 11.54 10.36
C GLU A 389 9.20 10.58 11.51
N ALA A 390 9.81 9.39 11.49
CA ALA A 390 9.73 8.48 12.61
C ALA A 390 10.50 9.05 13.81
N SER A 391 10.02 8.77 15.01
CA SER A 391 10.75 9.00 16.26
C SER A 391 12.08 8.22 16.27
N PRO A 392 13.04 8.56 17.15
CA PRO A 392 14.33 7.87 17.22
C PRO A 392 14.25 6.35 17.43
N ASP A 393 13.15 5.86 18.01
CA ASP A 393 12.87 4.43 18.20
C ASP A 393 12.18 3.78 17.00
N GLY A 394 12.05 4.51 15.88
CA GLY A 394 11.42 4.06 14.64
C GLY A 394 9.89 4.12 14.65
N SER A 395 9.28 4.60 15.73
CA SER A 395 7.83 4.70 15.84
C SER A 395 7.26 5.98 15.23
N TYR A 396 6.04 5.92 14.74
CA TYR A 396 5.23 7.12 14.55
C TYR A 396 4.32 7.30 15.77
N GLY A 397 4.45 8.45 16.43
CA GLY A 397 3.72 8.77 17.66
C GLY A 397 4.22 10.07 18.29
N THR A 398 3.66 10.41 19.44
CA THR A 398 4.05 11.57 20.26
C THR A 398 3.85 11.23 21.74
N THR A 399 4.07 12.17 22.65
CA THR A 399 3.72 12.03 24.07
C THR A 399 2.58 12.97 24.45
N VAL A 400 1.92 12.67 25.57
CA VAL A 400 0.92 13.60 26.13
C VAL A 400 1.54 14.95 26.49
N GLY A 401 2.79 14.97 26.96
CA GLY A 401 3.54 16.21 27.21
C GLY A 401 3.75 17.05 25.95
N GLU A 402 4.16 16.42 24.85
CA GLU A 402 4.30 17.08 23.55
C GLU A 402 2.97 17.57 23.00
N LEU A 403 1.91 16.74 23.07
CA LEU A 403 0.54 17.13 22.70
C LEU A 403 0.11 18.40 23.44
N ARG A 404 0.31 18.45 24.76
CA ARG A 404 -0.01 19.62 25.59
C ARG A 404 0.77 20.88 25.24
N SER A 405 1.97 20.71 24.69
CA SER A 405 2.82 21.83 24.25
C SER A 405 2.48 22.33 22.84
N GLY A 406 1.67 21.59 22.08
CA GLY A 406 1.31 21.90 20.70
C GLY A 406 0.31 23.07 20.58
N ALA A 407 0.37 23.78 19.45
CA ALA A 407 -0.45 24.97 19.21
C ALA A 407 -1.96 24.71 19.30
N LEU A 408 -2.43 23.55 18.82
CA LEU A 408 -3.84 23.16 18.88
C LEU A 408 -4.34 22.91 20.32
N TYR A 409 -3.45 22.56 21.26
CA TYR A 409 -3.81 22.38 22.67
C TYR A 409 -3.86 23.71 23.43
N GLY A 410 -3.15 24.74 22.97
CA GLY A 410 -3.18 26.06 23.60
C GLY A 410 -4.41 26.90 23.27
N ALA A 411 -5.19 26.49 22.26
CA ALA A 411 -6.33 27.24 21.75
C ALA A 411 -7.57 27.06 22.65
N ASP A 412 -8.37 28.13 22.79
CA ASP A 412 -9.72 27.99 23.34
C ASP A 412 -10.63 27.19 22.39
N ARG A 413 -11.72 26.63 22.93
CA ARG A 413 -12.62 25.74 22.19
C ARG A 413 -13.16 26.35 20.89
N GLU A 414 -13.50 27.65 20.87
CA GLU A 414 -14.05 28.30 19.67
C GLU A 414 -12.97 28.45 18.60
N SER A 415 -11.77 28.88 19.01
CA SER A 415 -10.62 28.97 18.11
C SER A 415 -10.22 27.61 17.54
N PHE A 416 -10.17 26.57 18.38
CA PHE A 416 -9.89 25.21 17.95
C PHE A 416 -10.87 24.73 16.87
N VAL A 417 -12.18 24.86 17.13
CA VAL A 417 -13.22 24.43 16.18
C VAL A 417 -13.07 25.15 14.85
N ARG A 418 -12.88 26.47 14.88
CA ARG A 418 -12.68 27.28 13.67
C ARG A 418 -11.46 26.80 12.88
N ASP A 419 -10.31 26.65 13.53
CA ASP A 419 -9.05 26.40 12.86
C ASP A 419 -8.98 24.96 12.31
N VAL A 420 -9.48 23.98 13.06
CA VAL A 420 -9.59 22.58 12.61
C VAL A 420 -10.57 22.46 11.44
N THR A 421 -11.75 23.09 11.52
CA THR A 421 -12.75 22.99 10.45
C THR A 421 -12.32 23.71 9.17
N ALA A 422 -11.56 24.80 9.28
CA ALA A 422 -11.01 25.51 8.12
C ALA A 422 -9.93 24.71 7.38
N SER A 423 -9.29 23.75 8.06
CA SER A 423 -8.13 22.99 7.55
C SER A 423 -8.48 21.57 7.10
N ILE A 424 -9.76 21.24 7.00
CA ILE A 424 -10.23 19.89 6.61
C ILE A 424 -9.82 19.58 5.16
N PRO A 425 -9.07 18.50 4.92
CA PRO A 425 -8.72 18.08 3.56
C PRO A 425 -9.95 17.48 2.85
N PRO A 426 -9.91 17.38 1.50
CA PRO A 426 -10.94 16.66 0.76
C PRO A 426 -11.20 15.26 1.32
N LYS A 427 -12.44 14.78 1.26
CA LYS A 427 -12.78 13.45 1.78
C LYS A 427 -11.96 12.35 1.08
N PRO A 428 -11.64 11.24 1.78
CA PRO A 428 -11.01 10.11 1.13
C PRO A 428 -11.95 9.55 0.05
N PRO A 429 -11.41 9.08 -1.09
CA PRO A 429 -12.17 8.27 -2.03
C PRO A 429 -12.82 7.08 -1.33
N ASN A 430 -14.00 6.66 -1.79
CA ASN A 430 -14.69 5.46 -1.32
C ASN A 430 -15.05 5.40 0.18
N HIS A 431 -14.82 6.45 0.97
CA HIS A 431 -15.00 6.41 2.43
C HIS A 431 -16.37 5.88 2.87
N ALA A 432 -17.45 6.32 2.23
CA ALA A 432 -18.79 5.87 2.55
C ALA A 432 -18.99 4.36 2.30
N MET A 433 -18.34 3.78 1.28
CA MET A 433 -18.36 2.34 1.04
C MET A 433 -17.52 1.59 2.06
N ILE A 434 -16.33 2.10 2.37
CA ILE A 434 -15.41 1.53 3.36
C ILE A 434 -16.09 1.46 4.74
N VAL A 435 -16.70 2.55 5.19
CA VAL A 435 -17.47 2.59 6.45
C VAL A 435 -18.58 1.52 6.46
N ARG A 436 -19.28 1.31 5.35
CA ARG A 436 -20.32 0.28 5.26
C ARG A 436 -19.76 -1.14 5.37
N PHE A 437 -18.62 -1.43 4.76
CA PHE A 437 -17.92 -2.71 4.91
C PHE A 437 -17.41 -2.92 6.34
N ASN A 438 -16.79 -1.90 6.93
CA ASN A 438 -16.24 -1.94 8.29
C ASN A 438 -17.31 -2.01 9.37
N ARG A 439 -18.53 -1.54 9.10
CA ARG A 439 -19.70 -1.78 9.95
C ARG A 439 -20.32 -3.16 9.76
N GLY A 440 -19.92 -3.95 8.76
CA GLY A 440 -20.55 -5.23 8.44
C GLY A 440 -21.87 -5.11 7.65
N SER A 441 -22.36 -3.88 7.42
CA SER A 441 -23.63 -3.59 6.73
C SER A 441 -23.63 -3.91 5.22
N MET A 442 -22.51 -4.36 4.66
CA MET A 442 -22.37 -4.73 3.26
C MET A 442 -21.33 -5.86 3.12
N PRO A 443 -21.58 -6.90 2.31
CA PRO A 443 -20.60 -7.95 2.05
C PRO A 443 -19.45 -7.41 1.18
N LEU A 444 -18.21 -7.67 1.60
CA LEU A 444 -17.00 -7.28 0.89
C LEU A 444 -16.53 -8.40 -0.03
N ASN A 445 -16.19 -8.06 -1.28
CA ASN A 445 -15.35 -8.91 -2.12
C ASN A 445 -13.87 -8.51 -1.87
N PRO A 446 -13.02 -9.39 -1.30
CA PRO A 446 -11.63 -9.04 -0.99
C PRO A 446 -10.82 -8.57 -2.20
N ALA A 447 -11.17 -8.99 -3.42
CA ALA A 447 -10.51 -8.55 -4.64
C ALA A 447 -10.68 -7.04 -4.91
N MET A 448 -11.65 -6.37 -4.28
CA MET A 448 -11.89 -4.94 -4.43
C MET A 448 -11.07 -4.09 -3.45
N ILE A 449 -10.46 -4.69 -2.41
CA ILE A 449 -9.76 -3.93 -1.35
C ILE A 449 -8.69 -2.99 -1.93
N PRO A 450 -7.80 -3.42 -2.84
CA PRO A 450 -6.77 -2.53 -3.37
C PRO A 450 -7.32 -1.30 -4.10
N ASP A 451 -8.49 -1.42 -4.73
CA ASP A 451 -9.17 -0.32 -5.43
C ASP A 451 -9.95 0.58 -4.49
N LEU A 452 -10.63 -0.01 -3.50
CA LEU A 452 -11.34 0.72 -2.46
C LEU A 452 -10.38 1.63 -1.70
N GLU A 453 -9.20 1.09 -1.40
CA GLU A 453 -8.10 1.75 -0.74
C GLU A 453 -7.19 2.50 -1.73
N ALA A 454 -7.60 2.83 -2.95
CA ALA A 454 -6.71 3.62 -3.82
C ALA A 454 -6.62 5.10 -3.35
N GLY A 455 -5.43 5.69 -3.44
CA GLY A 455 -5.21 7.13 -3.21
C GLY A 455 -4.58 7.48 -1.85
N PRO A 456 -4.35 8.77 -1.59
CA PRO A 456 -3.59 9.22 -0.42
C PRO A 456 -4.39 9.07 0.87
N ASN A 457 -3.66 9.01 1.99
CA ASN A 457 -4.25 9.15 3.32
C ASN A 457 -4.68 10.60 3.56
N ARG A 458 -5.87 10.77 4.11
CA ARG A 458 -6.47 12.07 4.41
C ARG A 458 -7.16 12.08 5.76
N CYS A 459 -6.64 11.37 6.77
CA CYS A 459 -7.27 11.24 8.09
C CYS A 459 -6.84 12.34 9.09
N ALA A 460 -5.66 12.94 8.89
CA ALA A 460 -5.15 13.98 9.77
C ALA A 460 -5.46 15.40 9.27
N VAL A 461 -5.66 16.31 10.22
CA VAL A 461 -5.64 17.77 10.06
C VAL A 461 -4.40 18.29 10.76
N ALA A 462 -3.54 19.00 10.01
CA ALA A 462 -2.34 19.61 10.56
C ALA A 462 -2.69 20.82 11.42
N ALA A 463 -1.87 21.09 12.45
CA ALA A 463 -1.92 22.38 13.12
C ALA A 463 -1.58 23.51 12.12
N PRO A 464 -2.28 24.67 12.20
CA PRO A 464 -2.03 25.81 11.32
C PRO A 464 -0.65 26.45 11.49
#